data_AF-A0A1R0GNT8-F1
#
_entry.id   AF-A0A1R0GNT8-F1
#
_cell.length_a   1.000
_cell.length_b   1.000
_cell.length_c   1.000
_cell.angle_alpha   90.00
_cell.angle_beta   90.00
_cell.angle_gamma   90.00
#
_symmetry.space_group_name_H-M   'P 1'
#
loop_
_entity.id
_entity.type
_entity.pdbx_description
1 polymer ?
#
loop_
_entity_poly.entity_id
_entity_poly.type
_entity_poly.pdbx_seq_one_letter_code
_entity_poly.pdbx_strand_id
1 'polypeptide(L)'
;KSRLAIPPNNSYYTDSSDMEPAAAVFESDGGSVAVPKIHLSEDEKTTIINQTIEYMANYMKNVKVTLAQIISHLAPINAKVTSDAGPALLDILASNRCFGVLHRSNLDANGKKVCDLFYYDNANDPNIDRRMCYQQVAKRVRKCTLVDAQYYYKPIPKLR
;
A
#
# COMPACT_ATOMS: atom_id res chain seq x y z
N LYS A 1 25.08 45.40 1.33
CA LYS A 1 24.37 45.52 2.63
C LYS A 1 23.25 44.48 2.61
N SER A 2 23.24 43.33 3.28
CA SER A 2 24.03 42.80 4.40
C SER A 2 23.85 41.27 4.32
N ARG A 3 24.94 40.50 4.26
CA ARG A 3 24.88 39.03 4.38
C ARG A 3 24.82 38.70 5.87
N LEU A 4 23.74 38.06 6.33
CA LEU A 4 23.69 37.45 7.65
C LEU A 4 24.52 36.16 7.59
N ALA A 5 25.68 36.21 8.24
CA ALA A 5 26.53 35.06 8.49
C ALA A 5 25.95 34.26 9.66
N ILE A 6 25.75 32.96 9.46
CA ILE A 6 25.48 32.01 10.54
C ILE A 6 26.81 31.27 10.80
N PRO A 7 27.34 31.26 12.03
CA PRO A 7 28.60 30.58 12.34
C PRO A 7 28.44 29.06 12.35
N PRO A 8 29.52 28.29 12.05
CA PRO A 8 29.52 26.84 12.19
C PRO A 8 29.63 26.47 13.67
N ASN A 9 28.61 25.79 14.21
CA ASN A 9 28.70 25.23 15.56
C ASN A 9 29.38 23.87 15.51
N ASN A 10 30.59 23.85 16.06
CA ASN A 10 31.39 22.68 16.45
C ASN A 10 30.72 21.88 17.59
N SER A 11 31.07 20.59 17.64
CA SER A 11 31.11 19.67 18.80
C SER A 11 29.78 19.51 19.56
N TYR A 12 29.24 18.33 19.78
CA TYR A 12 29.79 17.28 20.65
C TYR A 12 29.19 15.93 20.23
N TYR A 13 30.01 14.89 20.09
CA TYR A 13 29.64 13.57 20.58
C TYR A 13 30.91 12.91 21.11
N THR A 14 30.80 12.50 22.36
CA THR A 14 31.83 11.91 23.20
C THR A 14 32.21 10.53 22.70
N ASP A 15 33.53 10.30 22.73
CA ASP A 15 34.16 9.01 22.74
C ASP A 15 33.61 8.19 23.91
N SER A 16 33.02 7.03 23.62
CA SER A 16 32.67 6.02 24.61
C SER A 16 33.00 4.66 24.00
N SER A 17 34.30 4.40 24.02
CA SER A 17 34.88 3.07 24.08
C SER A 17 34.30 2.30 25.28
N ASP A 18 34.12 1.01 25.08
CA ASP A 18 33.91 -0.03 26.10
C ASP A 18 32.52 -0.16 26.73
N MET A 19 31.59 -0.75 25.98
CA MET A 19 30.68 -1.77 26.54
C MET A 19 30.39 -2.86 25.50
N GLU A 20 30.75 -4.09 25.84
CA GLU A 20 30.48 -5.30 25.07
C GLU A 20 28.97 -5.50 24.84
N PRO A 21 28.54 -5.96 23.65
CA PRO A 21 27.18 -6.44 23.48
C PRO A 21 27.08 -7.87 24.03
N ALA A 22 26.45 -8.02 25.20
CA ALA A 22 25.96 -9.30 25.66
C ALA A 22 25.00 -9.88 24.61
N ALA A 23 25.44 -10.94 23.94
CA ALA A 23 24.67 -11.70 22.99
C ALA A 23 23.49 -12.39 23.71
N ALA A 24 22.34 -11.71 23.76
CA ALA A 24 21.08 -12.37 24.02
C ALA A 24 20.71 -13.18 22.77
N VAL A 25 21.06 -14.46 22.80
CA VAL A 25 20.54 -15.48 21.90
C VAL A 25 19.03 -15.55 22.15
N PHE A 26 18.27 -14.79 21.37
CA PHE A 26 16.82 -14.97 21.30
C PHE A 26 16.60 -16.20 20.43
N GLU A 27 16.43 -17.36 21.07
CA GLU A 27 15.93 -18.56 20.42
C GLU A 27 14.54 -18.21 19.85
N SER A 28 14.51 -17.86 18.56
CA SER A 28 13.27 -17.73 17.84
C SER A 28 12.75 -19.13 17.59
N ASP A 29 11.94 -19.63 18.51
CA ASP A 29 11.07 -20.77 18.28
C ASP A 29 10.25 -20.47 17.04
N GLY A 30 10.66 -21.08 15.92
CA GLY A 30 10.01 -21.06 14.62
C GLY A 30 8.71 -21.87 14.65
N GLY A 31 7.84 -21.57 15.61
CA GLY A 31 6.46 -21.98 15.60
C GLY A 31 5.82 -21.38 14.37
N SER A 32 5.72 -22.18 13.32
CA SER A 32 4.82 -21.94 12.19
C SER A 32 3.40 -21.92 12.77
N VAL A 33 2.97 -20.75 13.25
CA VAL A 33 1.57 -20.50 13.57
C VAL A 33 0.86 -20.58 12.24
N ALA A 34 0.19 -21.70 11.99
CA ALA A 34 -0.67 -21.87 10.84
C ALA A 34 -1.68 -20.72 10.87
N VAL A 35 -1.47 -19.72 10.01
CA VAL A 35 -2.42 -18.62 9.84
C VAL A 35 -3.74 -19.27 9.46
N PRO A 36 -4.81 -19.12 10.27
CA PRO A 36 -6.07 -19.76 9.97
C PRO A 36 -6.54 -19.27 8.62
N LYS A 37 -6.62 -20.18 7.64
CA LYS A 37 -7.18 -19.89 6.33
C LYS A 37 -8.64 -19.54 6.55
N ILE A 38 -8.96 -18.26 6.41
CA ILE A 38 -10.35 -17.79 6.46
C ILE A 38 -11.07 -18.39 5.25
N HIS A 39 -11.84 -19.44 5.49
CA HIS A 39 -12.71 -20.02 4.47
C HIS A 39 -13.94 -19.13 4.30
N LEU A 40 -13.88 -18.21 3.34
CA LEU A 40 -15.01 -17.38 2.92
C LEU A 40 -15.87 -18.16 1.92
N SER A 41 -17.19 -18.09 2.08
CA SER A 41 -18.14 -18.58 1.08
C SER A 41 -18.07 -17.75 -0.21
N GLU A 42 -18.54 -18.30 -1.33
CA GLU A 42 -18.56 -17.55 -2.60
C GLU A 42 -19.46 -16.31 -2.54
N ASP A 43 -20.55 -16.37 -1.78
CA ASP A 43 -21.43 -15.22 -1.54
C ASP A 43 -20.69 -14.13 -0.74
N GLU A 44 -19.96 -14.51 0.31
CA GLU A 44 -19.18 -13.57 1.12
C GLU A 44 -18.07 -12.90 0.30
N LYS A 45 -17.37 -13.66 -0.54
CA LYS A 45 -16.36 -13.11 -1.48
C LYS A 45 -17.00 -12.10 -2.42
N THR A 46 -18.17 -12.43 -2.98
CA THR A 46 -18.91 -11.53 -3.87
C THR A 46 -19.31 -10.24 -3.17
N THR A 47 -19.77 -10.32 -1.92
CA THR A 47 -20.07 -9.14 -1.10
C THR A 47 -18.83 -8.28 -0.87
N ILE A 48 -17.70 -8.89 -0.49
CA ILE A 48 -16.43 -8.17 -0.28
C ILE A 48 -15.95 -7.49 -1.56
N ILE A 49 -16.05 -8.19 -2.71
CA ILE A 49 -15.71 -7.63 -4.03
C ILE A 49 -16.56 -6.39 -4.30
N ASN A 50 -17.89 -6.49 -4.14
CA ASN A 50 -18.80 -5.39 -4.42
C ASN A 50 -18.54 -4.19 -3.52
N GLN A 51 -18.34 -4.41 -2.22
CA GLN A 51 -17.99 -3.35 -1.25
C GLN A 51 -16.64 -2.70 -1.59
N THR A 52 -15.66 -3.48 -2.03
CA THR A 52 -14.35 -2.97 -2.43
C THR A 52 -14.45 -2.12 -3.71
N ILE A 53 -15.23 -2.58 -4.69
CA ILE A 53 -15.47 -1.81 -5.91
C ILE A 53 -16.15 -0.49 -5.57
N GLU A 54 -17.18 -0.51 -4.74
CA GLU A 54 -17.88 0.71 -4.32
C GLU A 54 -16.91 1.69 -3.62
N TYR A 55 -16.09 1.20 -2.70
CA TYR A 55 -15.03 2.00 -2.06
C TYR A 55 -14.09 2.66 -3.08
N MET A 56 -13.51 1.86 -3.99
CA MET A 56 -12.54 2.35 -4.96
C MET A 56 -13.16 3.30 -5.99
N ALA A 57 -14.36 2.99 -6.48
CA ALA A 57 -15.03 3.72 -7.55
C ALA A 57 -15.68 5.02 -7.06
N ASN A 58 -16.41 4.98 -5.95
CA ASN A 58 -17.15 6.14 -5.43
C ASN A 58 -16.31 7.01 -4.52
N TYR A 59 -15.73 6.42 -3.48
CA TYR A 59 -15.06 7.20 -2.43
C TYR A 59 -13.68 7.64 -2.86
N MET A 60 -12.92 6.75 -3.51
CA MET A 60 -11.57 7.04 -3.97
C MET A 60 -11.52 7.56 -5.40
N LYS A 61 -12.63 7.54 -6.15
CA LYS A 61 -12.72 8.04 -7.54
C LYS A 61 -11.64 7.45 -8.46
N ASN A 62 -11.37 6.15 -8.31
CA ASN A 62 -10.31 5.39 -8.98
C ASN A 62 -8.86 5.87 -8.72
N VAL A 63 -8.63 6.52 -7.57
CA VAL A 63 -7.28 6.66 -7.02
C VAL A 63 -6.81 5.29 -6.53
N LYS A 64 -5.50 5.04 -6.67
CA LYS A 64 -4.90 3.78 -6.23
C LYS A 64 -4.80 3.75 -4.72
N VAL A 65 -5.12 2.60 -4.12
CA VAL A 65 -5.17 2.42 -2.67
C VAL A 65 -4.27 1.28 -2.22
N THR A 66 -3.77 1.35 -1.00
CA THR A 66 -3.04 0.23 -0.40
C THR A 66 -4.01 -0.81 0.18
N LEU A 67 -3.54 -2.04 0.36
CA LEU A 67 -4.32 -3.08 1.04
C LEU A 67 -4.78 -2.64 2.43
N ALA A 68 -3.92 -1.96 3.18
CA ALA A 68 -4.24 -1.43 4.51
C ALA A 68 -5.43 -0.46 4.48
N GLN A 69 -5.49 0.44 3.48
CA GLN A 69 -6.62 1.35 3.32
C GLN A 69 -7.92 0.62 3.02
N ILE A 70 -7.88 -0.43 2.20
CA ILE A 70 -9.05 -1.27 1.91
C ILE A 70 -9.54 -1.94 3.19
N ILE A 71 -8.65 -2.57 3.95
CA ILE A 71 -9.00 -3.23 5.22
C ILE A 71 -9.59 -2.22 6.22
N SER A 72 -8.97 -1.05 6.38
CA SER A 72 -9.48 -0.01 7.28
C SER A 72 -10.88 0.47 6.92
N HIS A 73 -11.22 0.48 5.63
CA HIS A 73 -12.56 0.85 5.18
C HIS A 73 -13.58 -0.29 5.33
N LEU A 74 -13.19 -1.53 5.03
CA LEU A 74 -14.09 -2.68 5.05
C LEU A 74 -14.35 -3.24 6.44
N ALA A 75 -13.38 -3.17 7.37
CA ALA A 75 -13.50 -3.70 8.72
C ALA A 75 -14.76 -3.24 9.49
N PRO A 76 -15.15 -1.94 9.48
CA PRO A 76 -16.38 -1.51 10.16
C PRO A 76 -17.67 -1.95 9.45
N ILE A 77 -17.62 -2.27 8.16
CA ILE A 77 -18.80 -2.60 7.33
C ILE A 77 -19.02 -4.11 7.30
N ASN A 78 -17.94 -4.88 7.35
CA ASN A 78 -17.95 -6.32 7.20
C ASN A 78 -17.11 -6.95 8.33
N ALA A 79 -17.80 -7.50 9.32
CA ALA A 79 -17.17 -8.13 10.50
C ALA A 79 -16.25 -9.31 10.17
N LYS A 80 -16.32 -9.86 8.95
CA LYS A 80 -15.41 -10.92 8.48
C LYS A 80 -14.06 -10.38 8.02
N VAL A 81 -14.01 -9.10 7.64
CA VAL A 81 -12.77 -8.43 7.24
C VAL A 81 -12.09 -7.92 8.51
N THR A 82 -11.30 -8.79 9.14
CA THR A 82 -10.46 -8.42 10.29
C THR A 82 -9.10 -7.89 9.84
N SER A 83 -8.29 -7.36 10.77
CA SER A 83 -6.91 -6.94 10.49
C SER A 83 -6.07 -8.03 9.86
N ASP A 84 -6.37 -9.28 10.19
CA ASP A 84 -5.61 -10.47 9.79
C ASP A 84 -6.12 -11.06 8.47
N ALA A 85 -7.20 -10.50 7.91
CA ALA A 85 -7.78 -10.94 6.64
C ALA A 85 -6.97 -10.52 5.40
N GLY A 86 -5.81 -9.88 5.58
CA GLY A 86 -4.96 -9.39 4.50
C GLY A 86 -4.64 -10.42 3.41
N PRO A 87 -4.16 -11.63 3.74
CA PRO A 87 -3.87 -12.66 2.74
C PRO A 87 -5.10 -13.11 1.96
N ALA A 88 -6.22 -13.34 2.64
CA ALA A 88 -7.48 -13.75 2.00
C ALA A 88 -8.02 -12.65 1.07
N LEU A 89 -7.91 -11.38 1.48
CA LEU A 89 -8.31 -10.25 0.66
C LEU A 89 -7.41 -10.10 -0.56
N LEU A 90 -6.10 -10.32 -0.42
CA LEU A 90 -5.18 -10.35 -1.57
C LEU A 90 -5.57 -11.42 -2.58
N ASP A 91 -5.92 -12.63 -2.13
CA ASP A 91 -6.37 -13.71 -3.00
C ASP A 91 -7.67 -13.34 -3.75
N ILE A 92 -8.62 -12.67 -3.07
CA ILE A 92 -9.86 -12.18 -3.68
C ILE A 92 -9.57 -11.10 -4.73
N LEU A 93 -8.68 -10.15 -4.40
CA LEU A 93 -8.32 -9.07 -5.33
C LEU A 93 -7.55 -9.60 -6.54
N ALA A 94 -6.65 -10.57 -6.35
CA ALA A 94 -5.85 -11.16 -7.42
C ALA A 94 -6.67 -12.09 -8.33
N SER A 95 -7.66 -12.78 -7.78
CA SER A 95 -8.53 -13.69 -8.55
C SER A 95 -9.56 -12.95 -9.41
N ASN A 96 -9.90 -11.70 -9.06
CA ASN A 96 -10.94 -10.95 -9.75
C ASN A 96 -10.38 -9.92 -10.74
N ARG A 97 -10.80 -10.03 -12.01
CA ARG A 97 -10.37 -9.16 -13.11
C ARG A 97 -10.82 -7.69 -12.99
N CYS A 98 -11.76 -7.39 -12.10
CA CYS A 98 -12.21 -6.03 -11.83
C CYS A 98 -11.15 -5.18 -11.13
N PHE A 99 -10.10 -5.81 -10.58
CA PHE A 99 -9.04 -5.11 -9.88
C PHE A 99 -7.74 -5.20 -10.66
N GLY A 100 -7.05 -4.06 -10.72
CA GLY A 100 -5.66 -4.01 -11.17
C GLY A 100 -4.73 -3.81 -9.99
N VAL A 101 -3.52 -4.37 -10.10
CA VAL A 101 -2.46 -4.25 -9.11
C VAL A 101 -1.27 -3.54 -9.74
N LEU A 102 -0.75 -2.54 -9.03
CA LEU A 102 0.51 -1.88 -9.32
C LEU A 102 1.56 -2.41 -8.34
N HIS A 103 2.36 -3.37 -8.81
CA HIS A 103 3.47 -3.92 -8.05
C HIS A 103 4.58 -2.89 -7.91
N ARG A 104 4.96 -2.60 -6.67
CA ARG A 104 6.02 -1.65 -6.37
C ARG A 104 7.26 -2.41 -5.92
N SER A 105 8.32 -2.29 -6.70
CA SER A 105 9.62 -2.94 -6.41
C SER A 105 10.54 -2.07 -5.55
N ASN A 106 10.15 -0.82 -5.29
CA ASN A 106 10.96 0.14 -4.58
C ASN A 106 10.97 -0.11 -3.06
N LEU A 107 12.07 0.31 -2.43
CA LEU A 107 12.23 0.35 -0.98
C LEU A 107 11.90 1.75 -0.47
N ASP A 108 11.36 1.83 0.75
CA ASP A 108 11.17 3.07 1.48
C ASP A 108 12.50 3.60 2.04
N ALA A 109 12.47 4.77 2.68
CA ALA A 109 13.64 5.37 3.31
C ALA A 109 14.23 4.52 4.45
N ASN A 110 13.48 3.54 4.95
CA ASN A 110 13.89 2.61 6.01
C ASN A 110 14.35 1.26 5.44
N GLY A 111 14.47 1.12 4.11
CA GLY A 111 14.86 -0.12 3.44
C GLY A 111 13.76 -1.19 3.38
N LYS A 112 12.50 -0.86 3.71
CA LYS A 112 11.35 -1.78 3.64
C LYS A 112 10.66 -1.69 2.28
N LYS A 113 10.15 -2.81 1.77
CA LYS A 113 9.39 -2.82 0.53
C LYS A 113 8.14 -1.94 0.65
N VAL A 114 7.93 -1.05 -0.32
CA VAL A 114 6.74 -0.22 -0.36
C VAL A 114 5.52 -1.07 -0.71
N CYS A 115 4.37 -0.79 -0.06
CA CYS A 115 3.13 -1.52 -0.31
C CYS A 115 2.67 -1.40 -1.76
N ASP A 116 2.21 -2.51 -2.32
CA ASP A 116 1.54 -2.55 -3.62
C ASP A 116 0.24 -1.73 -3.59
N LEU A 117 -0.12 -1.17 -4.74
CA LEU A 117 -1.31 -0.35 -4.89
C LEU A 117 -2.36 -1.05 -5.76
N PHE A 118 -3.61 -0.95 -5.36
CA PHE A 118 -4.77 -1.56 -6.01
C PHE A 118 -5.66 -0.47 -6.60
N TYR A 119 -6.31 -0.77 -7.72
CA TYR A 119 -7.29 0.13 -8.33
C TYR A 119 -8.40 -0.67 -8.98
N TYR A 120 -9.58 -0.04 -9.10
CA TYR A 120 -10.71 -0.62 -9.81
C TYR A 120 -10.58 -0.38 -11.32
N ASP A 121 -10.70 -1.46 -12.10
CA ASP A 121 -10.69 -1.46 -13.56
C ASP A 121 -12.09 -1.70 -14.12
N ASN A 122 -12.76 -0.59 -14.43
CA ASN A 122 -14.10 -0.60 -14.96
C ASN A 122 -14.26 -1.33 -16.31
N ALA A 123 -13.18 -1.46 -17.10
CA ALA A 123 -13.26 -2.10 -18.42
C ALA A 123 -13.48 -3.63 -18.30
N ASN A 124 -12.99 -4.22 -17.23
CA ASN A 124 -13.01 -5.65 -16.97
C ASN A 124 -14.12 -6.07 -16.00
N ASP A 125 -15.00 -5.15 -15.62
CA ASP A 125 -16.14 -5.45 -14.77
C ASP A 125 -17.22 -6.24 -15.55
N PRO A 126 -17.61 -7.45 -15.09
CA PRO A 126 -18.66 -8.24 -15.74
C PRO A 126 -20.07 -7.65 -15.55
N ASN A 127 -20.29 -6.83 -14.53
CA ASN A 127 -21.57 -6.19 -14.26
C ASN A 127 -21.71 -4.89 -15.07
N ILE A 128 -22.59 -4.92 -16.07
CA ILE A 128 -22.82 -3.80 -16.99
C ILE A 128 -23.39 -2.59 -16.25
N ASP A 129 -24.35 -2.78 -15.36
CA ASP A 129 -25.00 -1.67 -14.64
C ASP A 129 -24.00 -0.94 -13.76
N ARG A 130 -23.17 -1.70 -13.03
CA ARG A 130 -22.09 -1.16 -12.22
C ARG A 130 -21.08 -0.41 -13.07
N ARG A 131 -20.74 -0.95 -14.24
CA ARG A 131 -19.84 -0.29 -15.17
C ARG A 131 -20.38 1.04 -15.66
N MET A 132 -21.65 1.09 -16.04
CA MET A 132 -22.30 2.31 -16.51
C MET A 132 -22.43 3.35 -15.40
N CYS A 133 -22.76 2.92 -14.18
CA CYS A 133 -22.84 3.79 -13.00
C CYS A 133 -21.48 4.45 -12.71
N TYR A 134 -20.42 3.64 -12.62
CA TYR A 134 -19.11 4.16 -12.28
C TYR A 134 -18.38 4.79 -13.45
N GLN A 135 -18.77 4.55 -14.70
CA GLN A 135 -18.15 5.21 -15.86
C GLN A 135 -18.24 6.75 -15.79
N GLN A 136 -19.28 7.29 -15.16
CA GLN A 136 -19.46 8.73 -15.01
C GLN A 136 -18.64 9.32 -13.87
N VAL A 137 -18.42 8.55 -12.80
CA VAL A 137 -17.74 9.00 -11.57
C VAL A 137 -16.23 8.70 -11.62
N ALA A 138 -15.86 7.62 -12.32
CA ALA A 138 -14.52 7.13 -12.51
C ALA A 138 -13.68 8.09 -13.36
N LYS A 139 -12.59 8.62 -12.78
CA LYS A 139 -11.53 9.17 -13.61
C LYS A 139 -10.90 8.02 -14.40
N ARG A 140 -10.82 8.17 -15.73
CA ARG A 140 -10.10 7.21 -16.57
C ARG A 140 -8.64 7.20 -16.16
N VAL A 141 -8.19 6.09 -15.59
CA VAL A 141 -6.78 5.89 -15.24
C VAL A 141 -5.98 5.86 -16.54
N ARG A 142 -5.05 6.80 -16.71
CA ARG A 142 -4.19 6.84 -17.89
C ARG A 142 -3.14 5.74 -17.75
N LYS A 143 -2.84 5.01 -18.83
CA LYS A 143 -1.84 3.92 -18.82
C LYS A 143 -0.48 4.37 -18.28
N CYS A 144 -0.08 5.61 -18.54
CA CYS A 144 1.16 6.19 -18.01
C CYS A 144 1.21 6.30 -16.48
N THR A 145 0.05 6.26 -15.80
CA THR A 145 -0.05 6.28 -14.33
C THR A 145 -0.09 4.88 -13.72
N LEU A 146 -0.08 3.82 -14.53
CA LEU A 146 0.01 2.42 -14.09
C LEU A 146 1.47 1.95 -13.99
N VAL A 147 2.39 2.89 -13.81
CA VAL A 147 3.81 2.65 -13.63
C VAL A 147 4.20 3.29 -12.29
N ASP A 148 5.05 2.61 -11.51
CA ASP A 148 5.58 3.14 -10.27
C ASP A 148 6.53 4.30 -10.61
N ALA A 149 6.04 5.54 -10.45
CA ALA A 149 6.79 6.75 -10.73
C ALA A 149 7.62 7.12 -9.51
N GLN A 150 8.93 6.85 -9.56
CA GLN A 150 9.87 7.32 -8.55
C GLN A 150 10.44 8.67 -8.99
N TYR A 151 10.20 9.71 -8.19
CA TYR A 151 10.85 11.01 -8.38
C TYR A 151 12.25 10.96 -7.78
N TYR A 152 13.27 11.17 -8.61
CA TYR A 152 14.64 11.38 -8.13
C TYR A 152 14.89 12.88 -7.99
N TYR A 153 15.58 13.27 -6.93
CA TYR A 153 16.12 14.62 -6.85
C TYR A 153 17.25 14.75 -7.87
N LYS A 154 17.07 15.63 -8.87
CA LYS A 154 18.13 15.96 -9.81
C LYS A 154 18.91 17.16 -9.27
N PRO A 155 20.15 17.00 -8.79
CA PRO A 155 20.92 18.12 -8.31
C PRO A 155 21.17 19.13 -9.43
N ILE A 156 20.99 20.42 -9.13
CA ILE A 156 21.25 21.51 -10.07
C ILE A 156 22.77 21.59 -10.29
N PRO A 157 23.27 21.61 -11.55
CA PRO A 157 24.69 21.77 -11.81
C PRO A 157 25.19 23.07 -11.18
N LYS A 158 26.27 22.99 -10.39
CA LYS A 158 26.96 24.20 -9.93
C LYS A 158 27.60 24.87 -11.15
N LEU A 159 27.29 26.14 -11.39
CA LEU A 159 28.03 26.95 -12.37
C LEU A 159 29.50 26.94 -11.97
N ARG A 160 30.37 26.53 -12.92
CA ARG A 160 31.82 26.64 -12.81
C ARG A 160 32.25 28.03 -13.24
#